data_AF-T1I9M3-F1
#
_entry.id   AF-T1I9M3-F1
#
_cell.length_a   1.000
_cell.length_b   1.000
_cell.length_c   1.000
_cell.angle_alpha   90.00
_cell.angle_beta   90.00
_cell.angle_gamma   90.00
#
_symmetry.space_group_name_H-M   'P 1'
#
loop_
_entity.id
_entity.type
_entity.pdbx_description
1 polymer ?
#
loop_
_entity_poly.entity_id
_entity_poly.type
_entity_poly.pdbx_seq_one_letter_code
_entity_poly.pdbx_strand_id
1 'polypeptide(L)' 'MAAADNANEEILKQGLMIKRSQNKKRFTPLNYKQRWFVLTRRHFTYYDTDSDEYIAPVEDSSQASC' A
#
# COMPACT_ATOMS: atom_id res chain seq x y z
N MET A 1 -29.05 -22.00 3.71
CA MET A 1 -27.88 -21.58 4.52
C MET A 1 -27.53 -20.15 4.13
N ALA A 2 -27.53 -19.26 5.13
CA ALA A 2 -26.92 -17.92 5.18
C ALA A 2 -27.31 -16.89 4.11
N ALA A 3 -28.38 -16.13 4.39
CA ALA A 3 -28.51 -14.74 3.98
C ALA A 3 -28.21 -13.86 5.20
N ALA A 4 -26.94 -13.77 5.58
CA ALA A 4 -26.48 -12.89 6.64
C ALA A 4 -25.06 -12.43 6.26
N ASP A 5 -24.91 -11.13 6.04
CA ASP A 5 -23.66 -10.34 6.14
C ASP A 5 -23.41 -9.28 5.06
N ASN A 6 -24.43 -8.80 4.34
CA ASN A 6 -24.27 -7.57 3.54
C ASN A 6 -24.01 -6.29 4.38
N ALA A 7 -24.13 -6.35 5.71
CA ALA A 7 -23.86 -5.22 6.62
C ALA A 7 -22.43 -5.23 7.21
N ASN A 8 -21.70 -6.34 7.10
CA ASN A 8 -20.36 -6.49 7.69
C ASN A 8 -19.22 -6.10 6.74
N GLU A 9 -19.55 -5.73 5.49
CA GLU A 9 -18.59 -5.29 4.47
C GLU A 9 -18.70 -3.79 4.17
N GLU A 10 -19.17 -2.99 5.13
CA GLU A 10 -19.12 -1.53 5.00
C GLU A 10 -17.66 -1.08 4.88
N ILE A 11 -17.32 -0.52 3.72
CA ILE A 11 -16.01 0.07 3.44
C ILE A 11 -15.95 1.42 4.14
N LEU A 12 -15.07 1.52 5.13
CA LEU A 12 -14.82 2.77 5.87
C LEU A 12 -13.93 3.71 5.06
N LYS A 13 -12.93 3.15 4.38
CA LYS A 13 -12.00 3.90 3.54
C LYS A 13 -11.36 3.00 2.49
N GLN A 14 -11.12 3.57 1.32
CA GLN A 14 -10.35 2.92 0.27
C GLN A 14 -9.51 3.94 -0.49
N GLY A 15 -8.40 3.49 -1.08
CA GLY A 15 -7.57 4.35 -1.93
C GLY A 15 -6.18 3.79 -2.20
N LEU A 16 -5.46 4.46 -3.09
CA LEU A 16 -4.06 4.19 -3.39
C LEU A 16 -3.17 4.66 -2.23
N MET A 17 -2.31 3.78 -1.73
CA MET A 17 -1.29 4.13 -0.75
C MET A 17 0.01 3.38 -1.07
N ILE A 18 1.14 3.86 -0.57
CA ILE A 18 2.42 3.17 -0.70
C ILE A 18 2.67 2.28 0.52
N LYS A 19 2.83 0.97 0.26
CA LYS A 19 3.16 -0.04 1.25
C LYS A 19 4.67 -0.23 1.32
N ARG A 20 5.23 -0.17 2.52
CA ARG A 20 6.63 -0.53 2.79
C ARG A 20 6.74 -1.99 3.22
N SER A 21 7.63 -2.76 2.59
CA SER A 21 7.94 -4.11 3.08
C SER A 21 8.68 -4.02 4.41
N GLN A 22 8.32 -4.91 5.35
CA GLN A 22 9.10 -5.05 6.57
C GLN A 22 10.26 -6.01 6.28
N ASN A 23 11.40 -5.46 5.87
CA ASN A 23 12.60 -6.27 5.69
C ASN A 23 13.21 -6.58 7.07
N LYS A 24 13.43 -7.86 7.36
CA LYS A 24 14.05 -8.31 8.63
C LYS A 24 15.52 -7.92 8.77
N LYS A 25 16.18 -7.51 7.68
CA LYS A 25 17.61 -7.15 7.65
C LYS A 25 17.77 -5.63 7.50
N ARG A 26 18.62 -5.02 8.35
CA ARG A 26 18.85 -3.55 8.37
C ARG A 26 19.42 -2.97 7.08
N PHE A 27 20.12 -3.75 6.26
CA PHE A 27 20.89 -3.26 5.11
C PHE A 27 20.29 -3.59 3.74
N THR A 28 19.11 -4.21 3.69
CA THR A 28 18.45 -4.49 2.40
C THR A 28 17.68 -3.27 1.91
N PRO A 29 17.67 -2.98 0.60
CA PRO A 29 16.87 -1.92 0.01
C PRO A 29 15.40 -2.02 0.45
N LEU A 30 14.83 -0.92 0.92
CA LEU A 30 13.44 -0.88 1.36
C LEU A 30 12.53 -0.98 0.14
N ASN A 31 11.67 -1.99 0.11
CA ASN A 31 10.73 -2.19 -0.99
C ASN A 31 9.46 -1.38 -0.70
N TYR A 32 9.22 -0.36 -1.51
CA TYR A 32 7.99 0.42 -1.50
C TYR A 32 7.19 0.08 -2.75
N LYS A 33 5.91 -0.27 -2.58
CA LYS A 33 4.99 -0.51 -3.70
C LYS A 33 3.64 0.15 -3.47
N GLN A 34 3.10 0.77 -4.52
CA GLN A 34 1.74 1.28 -4.50
C GLN A 34 0.74 0.11 -4.51
N ARG A 35 -0.29 0.20 -3.67
CA ARG A 35 -1.37 -0.80 -3.56
C ARG A 35 -2.70 -0.11 -3.33
N TRP A 36 -3.78 -0.74 -3.79
CA TRP A 36 -5.14 -0.31 -3.46
C TRP A 36 -5.54 -0.90 -2.12
N PHE A 37 -5.75 -0.06 -1.12
CA PHE A 37 -6.12 -0.48 0.22
C PHE A 37 -7.62 -0.35 0.42
N VAL A 38 -8.20 -1.32 1.12
CA VAL A 38 -9.60 -1.32 1.54
C VAL A 38 -9.64 -1.60 3.03
N LEU A 39 -10.18 -0.63 3.77
CA LEU A 39 -10.44 -0.73 5.19
C LEU A 39 -11.93 -0.96 5.40
N THR A 40 -12.25 -2.09 6.01
CA THR A 40 -13.58 -2.42 6.53
C THR A 40 -13.55 -2.38 8.06
N ARG A 41 -14.70 -2.54 8.72
CA ARG A 41 -14.75 -2.63 10.19
C ARG A 41 -13.99 -3.82 10.78
N ARG A 42 -13.79 -4.90 10.00
CA ARG A 42 -13.19 -6.16 10.46
C ARG A 42 -11.81 -6.41 9.90
N HIS A 43 -11.54 -5.95 8.67
CA HIS A 43 -10.34 -6.31 7.94
C HIS A 43 -9.71 -5.10 7.25
N PHE A 44 -8.39 -5.14 7.17
CA PHE A 44 -7.59 -4.22 6.35
C PHE A 44 -6.87 -5.02 5.27
N THR A 45 -7.39 -4.94 4.05
CA THR A 45 -6.96 -5.74 2.90
C THR A 45 -6.34 -4.83 1.85
N TYR A 46 -5.43 -5.38 1.05
CA TYR A 46 -4.85 -4.67 -0.09
C TYR A 46 -4.90 -5.54 -1.33
N TYR A 47 -4.99 -4.89 -2.49
CA TYR A 47 -4.94 -5.52 -3.80
C TYR A 47 -3.75 -4.98 -4.57
N ASP A 48 -3.13 -5.86 -5.37
CA ASP A 48 -2.12 -5.45 -6.33
C ASP A 48 -2.81 -4.59 -7.39
N THR A 49 -2.28 -3.40 -7.64
CA THR A 49 -2.62 -2.61 -8.81
C THR A 49 -1.67 -3.07 -9.91
N ASP A 50 -2.19 -3.61 -11.02
CA ASP A 50 -1.41 -4.17 -12.14
C ASP A 50 -0.50 -3.16 -12.87
N SER A 51 -0.29 -1.99 -12.28
CA SER A 51 0.64 -0.97 -12.73
C SER A 51 1.98 -1.18 -12.04
N ASP A 52 2.82 -2.06 -12.59
CA ASP A 52 4.28 -2.03 -12.40
C ASP A 52 4.89 -0.76 -13.05
N GLU A 53 4.22 0.39 -12.93
CA GLU A 53 4.78 1.67 -13.31
C GLU A 53 5.65 2.11 -12.14
N TYR A 54 6.94 1.78 -12.26
CA TYR A 54 7.99 2.13 -11.34
C TYR A 54 7.97 3.64 -11.07
N ILE A 55 7.33 4.05 -9.98
CA ILE A 55 7.59 5.35 -9.38
C ILE A 55 9.00 5.22 -8.78
N ALA A 56 10.01 5.48 -9.62
CA ALA A 56 11.36 5.68 -9.15
C ALA A 56 11.29 6.76 -8.05
N PRO A 57 11.98 6.58 -6.90
CA PRO A 57 12.16 7.68 -5.98
C PRO A 57 12.78 8.81 -6.78
N VAL A 58 12.07 9.93 -6.91
CA VAL A 58 12.69 11.18 -7.36
C VAL A 58 13.69 11.50 -6.27
N GLU A 59 14.95 11.11 -6.48
CA GLU A 59 16.07 11.64 -5.72
C GLU A 59 16.07 13.14 -5.98
N ASP A 60 15.51 13.89 -5.03
CA ASP A 60 15.62 15.33 -4.98
C ASP A 60 17.10 15.69 -4.83
N SER A 61 17.76 15.77 -5.98
CA SER A 61 19.14 16.20 -6.17
C SER A 61 19.19 17.72 -6.04
N SER A 62 18.78 18.25 -4.89
CA SER A 62 18.79 19.68 -4.65
C SER A 62 19.51 20.10 -3.38
N GLN A 63 20.40 19.28 -2.80
CA GLN A 63 21.49 19.78 -1.94
C GLN A 63 22.77 18.93 -2.08
N ALA A 64 23.49 19.15 -3.18
CA ALA A 64 24.94 18.95 -3.26
C ALA A 64 25.50 20.05 -4.17
N SER A 65 25.50 21.28 -3.66
CA SER A 65 26.17 22.43 -4.24
C SER A 65 27.12 22.97 -3.18
N CYS A 66 28.42 22.84 -3.46
CA CYS A 66 29.61 23.47 -2.87
C CYS A 66 29.81 23.42 -1.35
#